data_AF-A0A0C3QFV8-F1
#
_entry.id   AF-A0A0C3QFV8-F1
#
_cell.length_a   1.000
_cell.length_b   1.000
_cell.length_c   1.000
_cell.angle_alpha   90.00
_cell.angle_beta   90.00
_cell.angle_gamma   90.00
#
_symmetry.space_group_name_H-M   'P 1'
#
loop_
_entity.id
_entity.type
_entity.pdbx_description
1 polymer ?
#
loop_
_entity_poly.entity_id
_entity_poly.type
_entity_poly.pdbx_seq_one_letter_code
_entity_poly.pdbx_strand_id
1 'polypeptide(L)'
;MDVPVSTLDQPIPMSFPALLATVDPRVLQEQETNVHSSMERVRKAPKTIKLGKQWVRRRDNAQFTPNPHISTPTTEDLNSPLPPHRPWPQPLPAYIPRRTSAPDWIPPPSIHSEPRLTRKGVRKYIRNAGPYAEQLVRDFEREIVEWLNCDVVVNPDNQQVASRRIGSKGDVFELERSPVQLVWSTDAFPRYILHCVARYHGLVSF
;
A
#
# COMPACT_ATOMS: atom_id res chain seq x y z
N MET A 1 20.95 54.08 32.62
CA MET A 1 21.49 53.72 31.29
C MET A 1 21.14 52.26 31.13
N ASP A 2 19.88 52.00 30.79
CA ASP A 2 19.25 50.70 30.94
C ASP A 2 18.88 50.20 29.55
N VAL A 3 19.49 49.07 29.18
CA VAL A 3 19.33 48.41 27.89
C VAL A 3 18.02 47.59 27.94
N PRO A 4 17.09 47.72 26.98
CA PRO A 4 15.91 46.88 26.94
C PRO A 4 16.29 45.46 26.48
N VAL A 5 15.94 44.47 27.29
CA VAL A 5 16.09 43.04 26.98
C VAL A 5 15.13 42.67 25.85
N SER A 6 15.69 42.23 24.73
CA SER A 6 14.98 41.74 23.55
C SER A 6 14.09 40.54 23.89
N THR A 7 12.78 40.73 23.79
CA THR A 7 11.74 39.69 23.93
C THR A 7 11.60 38.84 22.66
N LEU A 8 12.67 38.16 22.24
CA LEU A 8 12.71 37.39 20.98
C LEU A 8 13.01 35.90 21.17
N ASP A 9 12.46 35.29 22.22
CA ASP A 9 12.58 33.83 22.38
C ASP A 9 11.35 33.19 23.06
N GLN A 10 10.15 33.61 22.67
CA GLN A 10 8.93 32.84 22.94
C GLN A 10 8.52 32.08 21.69
N PRO A 11 8.32 30.75 21.76
CA PRO A 11 7.85 29.97 20.63
C PRO A 11 6.45 30.42 20.23
N ILE A 12 6.31 30.91 19.00
CA ILE A 12 5.03 31.27 18.41
C ILE A 12 4.18 30.00 18.30
N PRO A 13 2.98 29.93 18.92
CA PRO A 13 2.09 28.79 18.75
C PRO A 13 1.61 28.77 17.28
N MET A 14 2.19 27.89 16.48
CA MET A 14 1.67 27.59 15.14
C MET A 14 0.33 26.86 15.30
N SER A 15 -0.77 27.60 15.26
CA SER A 15 -2.09 27.02 15.04
C SER A 15 -2.17 26.54 13.59
N PHE A 16 -1.84 25.28 13.35
CA PHE A 16 -2.17 24.64 12.08
C PHE A 16 -3.70 24.55 11.97
N PRO A 17 -4.33 25.05 10.89
CA PRO A 17 -5.73 24.70 10.64
C PRO A 17 -5.79 23.19 10.45
N ALA A 18 -6.53 22.50 11.33
CA ALA A 18 -6.72 21.06 11.28
C ALA A 18 -7.59 20.68 10.07
N LEU A 19 -7.00 20.72 8.88
CA LEU A 19 -7.56 20.11 7.68
C LEU A 19 -6.92 18.74 7.53
N LEU A 20 -7.44 17.74 8.25
CA LEU A 20 -7.36 16.31 7.89
C LEU A 20 -8.18 15.46 8.88
N ALA A 21 -9.45 15.82 9.08
CA ALA A 21 -10.45 14.77 9.19
C ALA A 21 -10.76 14.36 7.75
N THR A 22 -10.33 13.16 7.34
CA THR A 22 -10.80 12.55 6.10
C THR A 22 -12.29 12.26 6.28
N VAL A 23 -13.13 13.25 6.03
CA VAL A 23 -14.56 13.04 5.84
C VAL A 23 -14.67 12.09 4.65
N ASP A 24 -15.27 10.93 4.88
CA ASP A 24 -15.49 9.95 3.83
C ASP A 24 -16.26 10.63 2.69
N PRO A 25 -15.73 10.67 1.44
CA PRO A 25 -16.39 11.35 0.32
C PRO A 25 -17.74 10.72 -0.06
N ARG A 26 -18.12 9.60 0.58
CA ARG A 26 -19.43 8.96 0.42
C ARG A 26 -20.56 9.72 1.10
N VAL A 27 -20.28 10.44 2.19
CA VAL A 27 -21.33 11.16 2.95
C VAL A 27 -21.75 12.44 2.22
N LEU A 28 -20.85 13.06 1.44
CA LEU A 28 -21.15 14.25 0.63
C LEU A 28 -21.87 13.94 -0.69
N GLN A 29 -21.77 12.71 -1.20
CA GLN A 29 -22.28 12.38 -2.54
C GLN A 29 -23.73 11.85 -2.55
N GLU A 30 -24.33 11.58 -1.38
CA GLU A 30 -25.70 11.06 -1.30
C GLU A 30 -26.80 12.15 -1.41
N GLN A 31 -26.45 13.45 -1.43
CA GLN A 31 -27.45 14.53 -1.51
C GLN A 31 -27.74 15.09 -2.92
N GLU A 32 -26.93 14.82 -3.96
CA GLU A 32 -27.04 15.56 -5.23
C GLU A 32 -27.59 14.77 -6.44
N THR A 33 -28.03 13.52 -6.29
CA THR A 33 -28.51 12.74 -7.46
C THR A 33 -29.93 12.19 -7.28
N ASN A 34 -30.89 13.09 -7.08
CA ASN A 34 -32.31 12.76 -7.22
C ASN A 34 -33.08 13.76 -8.09
N VAL A 35 -32.49 14.17 -9.22
CA VAL A 35 -33.20 14.95 -10.23
C VAL A 35 -32.79 14.47 -11.63
N HIS A 36 -33.76 13.86 -12.32
CA HIS A 36 -33.85 13.56 -13.75
C HIS A 36 -32.92 12.49 -14.38
N SER A 37 -33.50 11.34 -14.73
CA SER A 37 -33.59 10.96 -16.15
C SER A 37 -34.73 9.97 -16.40
N SER A 38 -35.80 10.52 -16.96
CA SER A 38 -36.87 9.79 -17.62
C SER A 38 -36.49 9.51 -19.08
N MET A 39 -36.77 8.29 -19.54
CA MET A 39 -36.92 7.84 -20.94
C MET A 39 -35.71 7.93 -21.89
N GLU A 40 -35.23 6.76 -22.33
CA GLU A 40 -35.52 6.26 -23.68
C GLU A 40 -35.19 4.75 -23.81
N ARG A 41 -36.15 3.97 -24.33
CA ARG A 41 -35.96 2.55 -24.63
C ARG A 41 -35.16 2.40 -25.93
N VAL A 42 -33.84 2.37 -25.82
CA VAL A 42 -32.95 2.07 -26.95
C VAL A 42 -32.98 0.57 -27.25
N ARG A 43 -33.20 0.26 -28.53
CA ARG A 43 -33.39 -1.08 -29.10
C ARG A 43 -32.15 -1.96 -28.89
N LYS A 44 -32.39 -3.27 -28.70
CA LYS A 44 -31.36 -4.28 -28.43
C LYS A 44 -30.33 -4.35 -29.55
N ALA A 45 -29.11 -3.89 -29.27
CA ALA A 45 -27.92 -4.10 -30.10
C ALA A 45 -27.45 -5.58 -30.02
N PRO A 46 -26.78 -6.12 -31.05
CA PRO A 46 -26.38 -7.52 -31.11
C PRO A 46 -25.39 -7.87 -29.98
N LYS A 47 -25.39 -9.15 -29.60
CA LYS A 47 -24.64 -9.75 -28.47
C LYS A 47 -23.14 -9.41 -28.51
N THR A 48 -22.77 -8.25 -28.00
CA THR A 48 -21.40 -7.94 -27.62
C THR A 48 -21.12 -8.60 -26.27
N ILE A 49 -19.91 -9.14 -26.16
CA ILE A 49 -19.35 -9.71 -24.93
C ILE A 49 -19.72 -8.78 -23.77
N LYS A 50 -20.39 -9.32 -22.73
CA LYS A 50 -20.87 -8.55 -21.57
C LYS A 50 -19.67 -8.02 -20.78
N LEU A 51 -18.99 -7.00 -21.31
CA LEU A 51 -17.96 -6.27 -20.60
C LEU A 51 -18.66 -5.60 -19.41
N GLY A 52 -18.11 -5.82 -18.21
CA GLY A 52 -18.74 -5.35 -16.99
C GLY A 52 -19.01 -3.84 -17.05
N LYS A 53 -20.10 -3.39 -16.43
CA LYS A 53 -20.53 -1.97 -16.41
C LYS A 53 -19.39 -0.99 -16.09
N GLN A 54 -18.44 -1.40 -15.24
CA GLN A 54 -17.28 -0.59 -14.88
C GLN A 54 -16.26 -0.44 -16.03
N TRP A 55 -16.08 -1.46 -16.86
CA TRP A 55 -15.21 -1.39 -18.03
C TRP A 55 -15.79 -0.43 -19.08
N VAL A 56 -17.11 -0.51 -19.31
CA VAL A 56 -17.82 0.41 -20.20
C VAL A 56 -17.68 1.84 -19.71
N ARG A 57 -17.96 2.11 -18.43
CA ARG A 57 -17.76 3.45 -17.83
C ARG A 57 -16.32 3.96 -17.93
N ARG A 58 -15.31 3.09 -17.75
CA ARG A 58 -13.90 3.48 -17.90
C ARG A 58 -13.57 3.85 -19.34
N ARG A 59 -14.08 3.08 -20.30
CA ARG A 59 -13.92 3.36 -21.71
C ARG A 59 -14.61 4.67 -22.09
N ASP A 60 -15.85 4.88 -21.66
CA ASP A 60 -16.62 6.09 -21.95
C ASP A 60 -15.96 7.33 -21.31
N ASN A 61 -15.46 7.22 -20.07
CA ASN A 61 -14.70 8.30 -19.43
C ASN A 61 -13.37 8.59 -20.15
N ALA A 62 -12.68 7.58 -20.68
CA ALA A 62 -11.44 7.77 -21.42
C ALA A 62 -11.68 8.39 -22.81
N GLN A 63 -12.82 8.06 -23.42
CA GLN A 63 -13.26 8.65 -24.68
C GLN A 63 -13.95 10.00 -24.49
N PHE A 64 -14.30 10.35 -23.25
CA PHE A 64 -15.02 11.55 -22.88
C PHE A 64 -16.31 11.78 -23.70
N THR A 65 -16.90 10.70 -24.22
CA THR A 65 -18.03 10.71 -25.15
C THR A 65 -19.26 11.49 -24.69
N PRO A 66 -19.63 11.55 -23.38
CA PRO A 66 -20.79 12.32 -22.94
C PRO A 66 -20.52 13.80 -22.63
N ASN A 67 -19.28 14.30 -22.76
CA ASN A 67 -18.97 15.69 -22.43
C ASN A 67 -18.95 16.58 -23.69
N PRO A 68 -19.97 17.43 -23.90
CA PRO A 68 -20.07 18.31 -25.08
C PRO A 68 -19.03 19.43 -25.09
N HIS A 69 -18.32 19.66 -23.99
CA HIS A 69 -17.30 20.70 -23.86
C HIS A 69 -15.88 20.18 -24.12
N ILE A 70 -15.72 18.89 -24.48
CA ILE A 70 -14.41 18.33 -24.81
C ILE A 70 -14.14 18.50 -26.30
N SER A 71 -13.21 19.39 -26.61
CA SER A 71 -12.61 19.52 -27.94
C SER A 71 -11.40 18.60 -28.04
N THR A 72 -11.31 17.83 -29.13
CA THR A 72 -10.08 17.11 -29.47
C THR A 72 -8.95 18.12 -29.71
N PRO A 73 -7.72 17.83 -29.26
CA PRO A 73 -6.59 18.71 -29.52
C PRO A 73 -6.41 18.89 -31.03
N THR A 74 -6.30 20.14 -31.46
CA THR A 74 -6.03 20.50 -32.84
C THR A 74 -4.53 20.33 -33.14
N THR A 75 -4.17 20.27 -34.42
CA THR A 75 -2.76 20.24 -34.83
C THR A 75 -2.00 21.51 -34.41
N GLU A 76 -2.72 22.60 -34.17
CA GLU A 76 -2.16 23.86 -33.66
C GLU A 76 -1.80 23.75 -32.16
N ASP A 77 -2.61 23.04 -31.36
CA ASP A 77 -2.32 22.78 -29.94
C ASP A 77 -1.06 21.93 -29.73
N LEU A 78 -0.73 21.07 -30.69
CA LEU A 78 0.50 20.27 -30.69
C LEU A 78 1.73 21.10 -31.07
N ASN A 79 1.53 22.21 -31.77
CA ASN A 79 2.59 23.11 -32.21
C ASN A 79 2.69 24.29 -31.24
N SER A 80 2.96 24.02 -29.95
CA SER A 80 3.32 25.08 -29.02
C SER A 80 4.67 25.68 -29.42
N PRO A 81 4.76 26.94 -29.88
CA PRO A 81 6.03 27.57 -30.16
C PRO A 81 6.81 27.64 -28.84
N LEU A 82 7.99 27.01 -28.82
CA LEU A 82 8.90 27.11 -27.68
C LEU A 82 9.17 28.62 -27.44
N PRO A 83 8.97 29.13 -26.20
CA PRO A 83 9.33 30.51 -25.91
C PRO A 83 10.82 30.70 -26.25
N PRO A 84 11.22 31.87 -26.78
CA PRO A 84 12.63 32.16 -27.03
C PRO A 84 13.39 31.93 -25.73
N HIS A 85 14.38 31.04 -25.77
CA HIS A 85 15.21 30.67 -24.64
C HIS A 85 15.85 31.92 -24.04
N ARG A 86 15.24 32.47 -22.98
CA ARG A 86 15.83 33.53 -22.18
C ARG A 86 16.94 32.85 -21.37
N PRO A 87 18.23 33.12 -21.63
CA PRO A 87 19.27 32.57 -20.79
C PRO A 87 19.01 33.07 -19.36
N TRP A 88 18.91 32.11 -18.44
CA TRP A 88 18.78 32.31 -17.01
C TRP A 88 19.81 33.35 -16.50
N PRO A 89 19.54 34.11 -15.41
CA PRO A 89 20.44 35.13 -14.88
C PRO A 89 21.88 34.62 -14.73
N GLN A 90 22.82 35.56 -14.89
CA GLN A 90 24.29 35.46 -14.84
C GLN A 90 24.88 34.09 -14.44
N PRO A 91 25.88 33.58 -15.21
CA PRO A 91 26.50 32.30 -14.91
C PRO A 91 26.98 32.26 -13.45
N LEU A 92 26.79 31.09 -12.82
CA LEU A 92 27.25 30.82 -11.46
C LEU A 92 28.68 31.35 -11.28
N PRO A 93 28.98 32.05 -10.17
CA PRO A 93 30.32 32.53 -9.87
C PRO A 93 31.35 31.41 -10.02
N ALA A 94 32.54 31.74 -10.54
CA ALA A 94 33.55 30.76 -10.96
C ALA A 94 34.01 29.78 -9.86
N TYR A 95 33.75 30.10 -8.59
CA TYR A 95 34.10 29.27 -7.43
C TYR A 95 33.08 28.16 -7.13
N ILE A 96 31.91 28.15 -7.79
CA ILE A 96 30.90 27.10 -7.61
C ILE A 96 31.01 26.10 -8.77
N PRO A 97 31.33 24.82 -8.51
CA PRO A 97 31.43 23.82 -9.56
C PRO A 97 30.09 23.62 -10.27
N ARG A 98 30.08 23.81 -11.60
CA ARG A 98 28.89 23.72 -12.47
C ARG A 98 28.24 22.34 -12.53
N ARG A 99 28.97 21.30 -12.14
CA ARG A 99 28.52 19.89 -12.16
C ARG A 99 29.20 19.16 -11.02
N THR A 100 28.53 19.04 -9.88
CA THR A 100 28.84 17.99 -8.92
C THR A 100 27.94 16.81 -9.27
N SER A 101 28.53 15.63 -9.50
CA SER A 101 27.72 14.43 -9.60
C SER A 101 26.94 14.30 -8.31
N ALA A 102 25.63 14.17 -8.39
CA ALA A 102 24.86 13.79 -7.22
C ALA A 102 25.44 12.46 -6.71
N PRO A 103 25.58 12.28 -5.39
CA PRO A 103 25.93 10.97 -4.85
C PRO A 103 24.92 9.96 -5.36
N ASP A 104 25.41 8.78 -5.77
CA ASP A 104 24.55 7.71 -6.26
C ASP A 104 23.48 7.42 -5.22
N TRP A 105 22.21 7.53 -5.64
CA TRP A 105 21.10 7.17 -4.79
C TRP A 105 21.15 5.67 -4.55
N ILE A 106 21.61 5.27 -3.38
CA ILE A 106 21.53 3.91 -2.90
C ILE A 106 20.11 3.73 -2.36
N PRO A 107 19.23 2.97 -3.04
CA PRO A 107 17.95 2.61 -2.45
C PRO A 107 18.23 1.92 -1.12
N PRO A 108 17.51 2.27 -0.03
CA PRO A 108 17.62 1.51 1.20
C PRO A 108 17.33 0.03 0.90
N PRO A 109 18.02 -0.92 1.57
CA PRO A 109 17.69 -2.33 1.42
C PRO A 109 16.19 -2.48 1.66
N SER A 110 15.49 -3.06 0.69
CA SER A 110 14.06 -3.29 0.77
C SER A 110 13.79 -4.35 1.83
N ILE A 111 13.73 -3.92 3.09
CA ILE A 111 13.44 -4.77 4.27
C ILE A 111 12.05 -5.42 4.14
N HIS A 112 11.21 -4.92 3.26
CA HIS A 112 9.87 -5.45 3.03
C HIS A 112 9.80 -6.10 1.64
N SER A 113 10.11 -7.39 1.56
CA SER A 113 9.62 -8.27 0.49
C SER A 113 8.12 -8.55 0.68
N GLU A 114 7.34 -7.50 0.93
CA GLU A 114 5.90 -7.60 1.09
C GLU A 114 5.26 -7.76 -0.29
N PRO A 115 4.38 -8.75 -0.49
CA PRO A 115 3.65 -8.88 -1.74
C PRO A 115 2.83 -7.60 -1.97
N ARG A 116 3.11 -6.88 -3.06
CA ARG A 116 2.41 -5.66 -3.51
C ARG A 116 0.96 -5.92 -3.96
N LEU A 117 0.25 -6.85 -3.32
CA LEU A 117 -1.16 -7.06 -3.54
C LEU A 117 -1.95 -6.10 -2.65
N THR A 118 -2.88 -5.37 -3.25
CA THR A 118 -3.90 -4.64 -2.48
C THR A 118 -4.62 -5.62 -1.53
N ARG A 119 -5.13 -5.16 -0.38
CA ARG A 119 -5.91 -6.01 0.56
C ARG A 119 -7.01 -6.83 -0.14
N LYS A 120 -7.60 -6.29 -1.22
CA LYS A 120 -8.58 -6.99 -2.07
C LYS A 120 -7.93 -8.11 -2.89
N GLY A 121 -6.76 -7.85 -3.47
CA GLY A 121 -5.94 -8.83 -4.18
C GLY A 121 -5.52 -9.99 -3.28
N VAL A 122 -5.09 -9.69 -2.05
CA VAL A 122 -4.72 -10.74 -1.08
C VAL A 122 -5.94 -11.57 -0.68
N ARG A 123 -7.08 -10.95 -0.34
CA ARG A 123 -8.32 -11.70 -0.05
C ARG A 123 -8.79 -12.57 -1.22
N LYS A 124 -8.62 -12.10 -2.46
CA LYS A 124 -8.91 -12.88 -3.67
C LYS A 124 -7.92 -14.04 -3.82
N TYR A 125 -6.64 -13.80 -3.54
CA TYR A 125 -5.59 -14.82 -3.59
C TYR A 125 -5.83 -15.92 -2.56
N ILE A 126 -6.14 -15.57 -1.31
CA ILE A 126 -6.50 -16.55 -0.25
C ILE A 126 -7.74 -17.35 -0.65
N ARG A 127 -8.81 -16.67 -1.13
CA ARG A 127 -10.03 -17.38 -1.60
C ARG A 127 -9.76 -18.34 -2.75
N ASN A 128 -8.80 -18.01 -3.61
CA ASN A 128 -8.42 -18.85 -4.74
C ASN A 128 -7.39 -19.93 -4.38
N ALA A 129 -6.62 -19.74 -3.31
CA ALA A 129 -5.64 -20.70 -2.80
C ALA A 129 -6.30 -21.95 -2.19
N GLY A 130 -7.61 -21.88 -1.91
CA GLY A 130 -8.45 -23.03 -1.61
C GLY A 130 -7.99 -23.81 -0.37
N PRO A 131 -7.97 -25.15 -0.41
CA PRO A 131 -7.76 -26.00 0.77
C PRO A 131 -6.35 -25.91 1.37
N TYR A 132 -5.37 -25.44 0.59
CA TYR A 132 -3.99 -25.29 1.07
C TYR A 132 -3.86 -24.17 2.10
N ALA A 133 -4.49 -23.01 1.83
CA ALA A 133 -4.47 -21.89 2.77
C ALA A 133 -5.18 -22.25 4.08
N GLU A 134 -6.33 -22.95 3.99
CA GLU A 134 -7.06 -23.43 5.17
C GLU A 134 -6.23 -24.40 6.01
N GLN A 135 -5.51 -25.32 5.36
CA GLN A 135 -4.64 -26.26 6.06
C GLN A 135 -3.49 -25.54 6.78
N LEU A 136 -2.83 -24.57 6.11
CA LEU A 136 -1.78 -23.75 6.73
C LEU A 136 -2.29 -22.97 7.93
N VAL A 137 -3.48 -22.37 7.84
CA VAL A 137 -4.09 -21.66 8.97
C VAL A 137 -4.27 -22.61 10.16
N ARG A 138 -4.82 -23.80 9.94
CA ARG A 138 -5.01 -24.80 11.01
C ARG A 138 -3.71 -25.28 11.61
N ASP A 139 -2.68 -25.48 10.79
CA ASP A 139 -1.37 -25.92 11.24
C ASP A 139 -0.68 -24.84 12.09
N PHE A 140 -0.72 -23.58 11.66
CA PHE A 140 -0.16 -22.46 12.43
C PHE A 140 -0.94 -22.14 13.70
N GLU A 141 -2.26 -22.14 13.63
CA GLU A 141 -3.12 -21.89 14.79
C GLU A 141 -2.90 -22.94 15.87
N ARG A 142 -2.79 -24.22 15.48
CA ARG A 142 -2.49 -25.31 16.42
C ARG A 142 -1.16 -25.09 17.13
N GLU A 143 -0.09 -24.80 16.39
CA GLU A 143 1.24 -24.61 16.99
C GLU A 143 1.33 -23.35 17.86
N ILE A 144 0.66 -22.25 17.47
CA ILE A 144 0.59 -21.02 18.27
C ILE A 144 -0.19 -21.26 19.56
N VAL A 145 -1.36 -21.90 19.48
CA VAL A 145 -2.19 -22.18 20.66
C VAL A 145 -1.48 -23.17 21.59
N GLU A 146 -0.83 -24.20 21.06
CA GLU A 146 0.00 -25.12 21.85
C GLU A 146 1.13 -24.37 22.55
N TRP A 147 1.84 -23.49 21.83
CA TRP A 147 2.88 -22.67 22.43
C TRP A 147 2.38 -21.74 23.53
N LEU A 148 1.22 -21.10 23.34
CA LEU A 148 0.61 -20.21 24.34
C LEU A 148 0.13 -20.96 25.59
N ASN A 149 -0.23 -22.24 25.44
CA ASN A 149 -0.73 -23.07 26.54
C ASN A 149 0.39 -23.83 27.26
N CYS A 150 1.56 -24.00 26.64
CA CYS A 150 2.68 -24.72 27.23
C CYS A 150 3.52 -23.80 28.11
N ASP A 151 3.69 -24.19 29.38
CA ASP A 151 4.73 -23.65 30.25
C ASP A 151 6.07 -24.29 29.82
N VAL A 152 6.81 -23.61 28.94
CA VAL A 152 8.03 -24.17 28.35
C VAL A 152 9.15 -24.15 29.41
N VAL A 153 9.49 -25.33 29.93
CA VAL A 153 10.69 -25.52 30.75
C VAL A 153 11.92 -25.30 29.86
N VAL A 154 12.60 -24.18 30.05
CA VAL A 154 13.86 -23.87 29.37
C VAL A 154 14.90 -24.89 29.81
N ASN A 155 15.28 -25.81 28.93
CA ASN A 155 16.47 -26.64 29.11
C ASN A 155 17.66 -25.89 28.49
N PRO A 156 18.56 -25.29 29.31
CA PRO A 156 19.65 -24.46 28.81
C PRO A 156 20.70 -25.24 27.99
N ASP A 157 20.72 -26.56 28.09
CA ASP A 157 21.75 -27.41 27.47
C ASP A 157 21.37 -27.98 26.10
N ASN A 158 20.13 -27.77 25.64
CA ASN A 158 19.64 -28.32 24.37
C ASN A 158 19.89 -27.34 23.21
N GLN A 159 21.16 -27.09 22.88
CA GLN A 159 21.57 -26.28 21.72
C GLN A 159 21.31 -26.96 20.35
N GLN A 160 20.74 -28.16 20.31
CA GLN A 160 20.45 -28.83 19.05
C GLN A 160 19.04 -28.50 18.56
N VAL A 161 18.90 -27.35 17.90
CA VAL A 161 17.69 -27.04 17.16
C VAL A 161 17.68 -27.83 15.86
N ALA A 162 17.20 -29.06 15.92
CA ALA A 162 16.77 -29.75 14.72
C ALA A 162 15.57 -28.96 14.14
N SER A 163 15.66 -28.54 12.88
CA SER A 163 14.58 -27.81 12.23
C SER A 163 13.32 -28.67 12.16
N ARG A 164 12.36 -28.41 13.06
CA ARG A 164 11.12 -29.19 13.15
C ARG A 164 10.19 -28.75 12.02
N ARG A 165 9.74 -29.70 11.20
CA ARG A 165 8.78 -29.41 10.13
C ARG A 165 7.41 -29.13 10.73
N ILE A 166 6.79 -28.03 10.31
CA ILE A 166 5.44 -27.66 10.74
C ILE A 166 4.44 -28.07 9.65
N GLY A 167 3.41 -28.82 10.05
CA GLY A 167 2.32 -29.22 9.17
C GLY A 167 2.66 -30.35 8.20
N SER A 168 1.69 -30.68 7.34
CA SER A 168 1.80 -31.83 6.42
C SER A 168 2.45 -31.49 5.07
N LYS A 169 2.51 -30.22 4.69
CA LYS A 169 3.11 -29.73 3.43
C LYS A 169 4.38 -28.95 3.77
N GLY A 170 5.52 -29.60 3.56
CA GLY A 170 6.81 -29.30 4.19
C GLY A 170 7.57 -28.05 3.73
N ASP A 171 6.90 -26.91 3.62
CA ASP A 171 7.52 -25.63 3.24
C ASP A 171 7.72 -24.67 4.45
N VAL A 172 7.47 -25.16 5.67
CA VAL A 172 7.59 -24.39 6.91
C VAL A 172 8.42 -25.18 7.92
N PHE A 173 9.49 -24.54 8.40
CA PHE A 173 10.41 -25.13 9.37
C PHE A 173 10.49 -24.26 10.61
N GLU A 174 10.32 -24.86 11.78
CA GLU A 174 10.59 -24.25 13.07
C GLU A 174 12.11 -24.21 13.28
N LEU A 175 12.65 -23.01 13.50
CA LEU A 175 14.05 -22.76 13.80
C LEU A 175 14.30 -22.53 15.28
N GLU A 176 13.30 -22.08 16.03
CA GLU A 176 13.42 -21.86 17.47
C GLU A 176 12.05 -21.81 18.14
N ARG A 177 11.94 -22.39 19.33
CA ARG A 177 10.76 -22.27 20.20
C ARG A 177 11.21 -22.03 21.63
N SER A 178 10.80 -20.89 22.16
CA SER A 178 11.07 -20.39 23.50
C SER A 178 9.77 -19.84 24.08
N PRO A 179 9.54 -19.82 25.40
CA PRO A 179 8.32 -19.25 25.97
C PRO A 179 8.10 -17.77 25.60
N VAL A 180 9.15 -17.06 25.15
CA VAL A 180 9.07 -15.65 24.73
C VAL A 180 8.98 -15.48 23.22
N GLN A 181 9.46 -16.45 22.43
CA GLN A 181 9.54 -16.30 20.97
C GLN A 181 9.39 -17.63 20.20
N LEU A 182 8.78 -17.54 19.02
CA LEU A 182 8.72 -18.58 18.01
C LEU A 182 9.41 -18.06 16.74
N VAL A 183 10.41 -18.80 16.24
CA VAL A 183 11.15 -18.43 15.01
C VAL A 183 10.92 -19.49 13.95
N TRP A 184 10.28 -19.12 12.83
CA TRP A 184 9.98 -20.01 11.71
C TRP A 184 10.65 -19.54 10.42
N SER A 185 11.11 -20.50 9.61
CA SER A 185 11.59 -20.29 8.24
C SER A 185 10.50 -20.72 7.25
N THR A 186 10.02 -19.77 6.43
CA THR A 186 8.93 -20.00 5.48
C THR A 186 9.11 -19.19 4.19
N ASP A 187 8.39 -19.59 3.15
CA ASP A 187 8.21 -18.76 1.94
C ASP A 187 7.24 -17.58 2.17
N ALA A 188 7.15 -16.68 1.18
CA ALA A 188 6.38 -15.44 1.27
C ALA A 188 4.89 -15.63 1.53
N PHE A 189 4.26 -16.67 0.95
CA PHE A 189 2.83 -16.90 1.13
C PHE A 189 2.47 -17.49 2.50
N PRO A 190 3.11 -18.58 2.97
CA PRO A 190 2.91 -19.05 4.34
C PRO A 190 3.25 -17.97 5.38
N ARG A 191 4.29 -17.16 5.16
CA ARG A 191 4.64 -16.01 6.01
C ARG A 191 3.47 -15.04 6.16
N TYR A 192 2.83 -14.66 5.04
CA TYR A 192 1.67 -13.78 5.08
C TYR A 192 0.51 -14.36 5.91
N ILE A 193 0.21 -15.65 5.75
CA ILE A 193 -0.82 -16.33 6.53
C ILE A 193 -0.45 -16.33 8.02
N LEU A 194 0.80 -16.66 8.33
CA LEU A 194 1.33 -16.64 9.69
C LEU A 194 1.11 -15.28 10.37
N HIS A 195 1.47 -14.17 9.70
CA HIS A 195 1.22 -12.82 10.24
C HIS A 195 -0.27 -12.57 10.50
N CYS A 196 -1.15 -13.09 9.65
CA CYS A 196 -2.59 -12.95 9.84
C CYS A 196 -3.08 -13.74 11.06
N VAL A 197 -2.60 -14.97 11.27
CA VAL A 197 -2.92 -15.80 12.43
C VAL A 197 -2.34 -15.19 13.71
N ALA A 198 -1.07 -14.80 13.71
CA ALA A 198 -0.43 -14.12 14.84
C ALA A 198 -1.22 -12.87 15.27
N ARG A 199 -1.60 -12.02 14.31
CA ARG A 199 -2.41 -10.83 14.57
C ARG A 199 -3.81 -11.16 15.11
N TYR A 200 -4.41 -12.26 14.68
CA TYR A 200 -5.71 -12.71 15.20
C TYR A 200 -5.62 -13.08 16.69
N HIS A 201 -4.51 -13.70 17.12
CA HIS A 201 -4.22 -14.00 18.52
C HIS A 201 -3.57 -12.83 19.30
N GLY A 202 -3.43 -11.65 18.68
CA GLY A 202 -2.83 -10.48 19.34
C GLY A 202 -1.31 -10.55 19.52
N LEU A 203 -0.62 -11.45 18.80
CA LEU A 203 0.83 -11.60 18.86
C LEU A 203 1.54 -10.61 17.94
N VAL A 204 2.74 -10.20 18.36
CA VAL A 204 3.65 -9.41 17.53
C VAL A 204 4.40 -10.33 16.58
N SER A 205 4.47 -9.96 15.31
CA SER A 205 5.11 -10.76 14.26
C SER A 205 5.95 -9.85 13.36
N PHE A 206 7.14 -10.29 12.96
CA PHE A 206 8.13 -9.54 12.18
C PHE A 206 8.49 -10.23 10.87
#